data_AF-A0A7C3RAP6-F1
#
_entry.id   AF-A0A7C3RAP6-F1
#
_cell.length_a   1.000
_cell.length_b   1.000
_cell.length_c   1.000
_cell.angle_alpha   90.00
_cell.angle_beta   90.00
_cell.angle_gamma   90.00
#
_symmetry.space_group_name_H-M   'P 1'
#
loop_
_entity.id
_entity.type
_entity.pdbx_description
1 polymer ?
#
loop_
_entity_poly.entity_id
_entity_poly.type
_entity_poly.pdbx_seq_one_letter_code
_entity_poly.pdbx_strand_id
1 'polypeptide(L)'
;MKSAKNASGKFNFWQRDHKVLQILNIKGVEILTSSEAFEKYKIAREIFKEKPKEGYFVWVKEKTDFPLTTCITIASKKTSQNLQNLLIVERGIKVIANVLCNAAKKLLHGT
;
A
#
# COMPACT_ATOMS: atom_id res chain seq x y z
N MET A 1 17.06 -15.85 -3.92
CA MET A 1 16.43 -14.65 -3.28
C MET A 1 17.25 -13.42 -3.63
N LYS A 2 16.75 -12.55 -4.53
CA LYS A 2 17.46 -11.31 -4.90
C LYS A 2 17.23 -10.25 -3.82
N SER A 3 18.35 -9.74 -3.30
CA SER A 3 18.48 -8.66 -2.31
C SER A 3 17.63 -7.43 -2.64
N ALA A 4 16.91 -6.91 -1.64
CA ALA A 4 16.04 -5.73 -1.68
C ALA A 4 16.78 -4.38 -1.83
N LYS A 5 17.94 -4.36 -2.51
CA LYS A 5 18.76 -3.16 -2.66
C LYS A 5 18.40 -2.27 -3.86
N ASN A 6 17.63 -2.74 -4.84
CA ASN A 6 17.23 -1.98 -6.04
C ASN A 6 15.69 -2.00 -6.26
N ALA A 7 14.91 -1.39 -5.37
CA ALA A 7 13.44 -1.38 -5.43
C ALA A 7 12.81 -0.01 -5.70
N SER A 8 13.58 1.08 -5.70
CA SER A 8 13.08 2.41 -6.07
C SER A 8 12.66 2.40 -7.53
N GLY A 9 11.35 2.46 -7.77
CA GLY A 9 10.72 2.35 -9.10
C GLY A 9 9.87 1.08 -9.33
N LYS A 10 9.86 0.11 -8.41
CA LYS A 10 9.07 -1.14 -8.58
C LYS A 10 7.69 -1.12 -7.94
N PHE A 11 7.48 -0.27 -6.94
CA PHE A 11 6.25 -0.25 -6.15
C PHE A 11 5.57 1.10 -6.26
N ASN A 12 4.27 1.12 -6.52
CA ASN A 12 3.47 2.34 -6.50
C ASN A 12 3.25 2.84 -5.06
N PHE A 13 3.25 1.93 -4.09
CA PHE A 13 3.30 2.21 -2.66
C PHE A 13 4.33 1.29 -1.98
N TRP A 14 5.18 1.82 -1.12
CA TRP A 14 6.08 1.00 -0.30
C TRP A 14 6.14 1.49 1.15
N GLN A 15 5.82 0.60 2.07
CA GLN A 15 5.98 0.79 3.50
C GLN A 15 6.98 -0.23 4.06
N ARG A 16 7.86 0.23 4.96
CA ARG A 16 8.82 -0.59 5.69
C ARG A 16 8.69 -0.36 7.18
N ASP A 17 8.36 -1.42 7.92
CA ASP A 17 7.85 -1.33 9.27
C ASP A 17 6.75 -0.25 9.32
N HIS A 18 6.76 0.68 10.26
CA HIS A 18 5.74 1.74 10.37
C HIS A 18 5.99 2.96 9.48
N LYS A 19 6.93 2.90 8.55
CA LYS A 19 7.33 4.06 7.73
C LYS A 19 7.02 3.85 6.26
N VAL A 20 6.23 4.76 5.70
CA VAL A 20 6.05 4.85 4.26
C VAL A 20 7.32 5.43 3.63
N LEU A 21 7.91 4.67 2.71
CA LEU A 21 9.13 5.03 2.01
C LEU A 21 8.85 5.60 0.62
N GLN A 22 7.74 5.21 -0.01
CA GLN A 22 7.42 5.64 -1.37
C GLN A 22 5.92 5.64 -1.62
N ILE A 23 5.45 6.70 -2.28
CA ILE A 23 4.16 6.78 -2.96
C ILE A 23 4.44 7.42 -4.33
N LEU A 24 4.07 6.74 -5.41
CA LEU A 24 4.25 7.27 -6.76
C LEU A 24 2.97 7.95 -7.24
N ASN A 25 3.13 9.12 -7.86
CA ASN A 25 2.02 9.79 -8.53
C ASN A 25 1.73 9.10 -9.87
N ILE A 26 0.47 8.71 -10.07
CA ILE A 26 0.02 8.00 -11.26
C ILE A 26 -1.23 8.71 -11.76
N LYS A 27 -1.24 9.10 -13.03
CA LYS A 27 -2.45 9.68 -13.62
C LYS A 27 -3.61 8.69 -13.48
N GLY A 28 -4.74 9.19 -12.99
CA GLY A 28 -5.96 8.39 -12.85
C GLY A 28 -5.96 7.40 -11.68
N VAL A 29 -4.90 7.37 -10.85
CA VAL A 29 -4.86 6.56 -9.63
C VAL A 29 -4.39 7.42 -8.47
N GLU A 30 -5.21 7.46 -7.43
CA GLU A 30 -4.84 8.12 -6.20
C GLU A 30 -4.30 7.11 -5.20
N ILE A 31 -3.11 7.38 -4.68
CA ILE A 31 -2.45 6.54 -3.69
C ILE A 31 -2.10 7.39 -2.49
N LEU A 32 -2.55 6.97 -1.31
CA LEU A 32 -2.35 7.65 -0.03
C LEU A 32 -2.07 6.61 1.05
N THR A 33 -1.64 7.07 2.22
CA THR A 33 -1.80 6.23 3.42
C THR A 33 -3.28 6.10 3.78
N SER A 34 -3.65 4.99 4.43
CA SER A 34 -5.03 4.79 4.88
C SER A 34 -5.50 5.87 5.86
N SER A 35 -4.59 6.38 6.70
CA SER A 35 -4.84 7.49 7.62
C SER A 35 -5.19 8.78 6.87
N GLU A 36 -4.38 9.17 5.86
CA GLU A 36 -4.65 10.35 5.04
C GLU A 36 -5.94 10.21 4.24
N ALA A 37 -6.21 9.03 3.69
CA ALA A 37 -7.44 8.78 2.96
C ALA A 37 -8.67 8.89 3.86
N PHE A 38 -8.60 8.41 5.10
CA PHE A 38 -9.67 8.56 6.10
C PHE A 38 -9.98 10.03 6.37
N GLU A 39 -8.97 10.88 6.49
CA GLU A 39 -9.16 12.33 6.68
C GLU A 39 -9.78 12.97 5.43
N LYS A 40 -9.25 12.62 4.26
CA LYS A 40 -9.60 13.27 2.99
C LYS A 40 -10.96 12.85 2.43
N TYR A 41 -11.33 11.57 2.55
CA TYR A 41 -12.45 10.99 1.80
C TYR A 41 -13.55 10.43 2.70
N LYS A 42 -14.79 10.87 2.42
CA LYS A 42 -16.00 10.35 3.11
C LYS A 42 -16.14 8.83 2.93
N ILE A 43 -15.94 8.33 1.72
CA ILE A 43 -16.01 6.89 1.43
C ILE A 43 -14.98 6.07 2.22
N ALA A 44 -13.77 6.63 2.45
CA ALA A 44 -12.78 5.97 3.28
C ALA A 44 -13.24 5.88 4.75
N ARG A 45 -13.88 6.94 5.29
CA ARG A 45 -14.48 6.91 6.63
C ARG A 45 -15.61 5.91 6.74
N GLU A 46 -16.48 5.85 5.74
CA GLU A 46 -17.61 4.91 5.70
C GLU A 46 -17.13 3.45 5.69
N ILE A 47 -16.03 3.15 4.99
CA ILE A 47 -15.47 1.80 4.90
C ILE A 47 -14.64 1.43 6.12
N PHE A 48 -13.70 2.28 6.56
CA PHE A 48 -12.81 1.95 7.67
C PHE A 48 -13.51 2.01 9.04
N LYS A 49 -14.58 2.81 9.18
CA LYS A 49 -15.33 3.11 10.42
C LYS A 49 -14.54 3.87 11.50
N GLU A 50 -13.27 3.50 11.69
CA GLU A 50 -12.32 4.15 12.58
C GLU A 50 -11.05 4.53 11.79
N LYS A 51 -10.28 5.50 12.30
CA LYS A 51 -9.07 5.98 11.61
C LYS A 51 -7.99 4.89 11.61
N PRO A 52 -7.54 4.40 10.44
CA PRO A 52 -6.48 3.42 10.36
C PRO A 52 -5.15 3.93 10.90
N LYS A 53 -4.41 3.08 11.62
CA LYS A 53 -3.05 3.41 12.09
C LYS A 53 -2.03 3.39 10.95
N GLU A 54 -2.15 2.42 10.06
CA GLU A 54 -1.23 2.20 8.94
C GLU A 54 -1.92 1.42 7.82
N GLY A 55 -1.24 1.31 6.68
CA GLY A 55 -1.76 0.71 5.47
C GLY A 55 -1.86 1.71 4.31
N TYR A 56 -2.29 1.21 3.17
CA TYR A 56 -2.45 2.00 1.96
C TYR A 56 -3.92 2.17 1.56
N PHE A 57 -4.18 3.30 0.91
CA PHE A 57 -5.39 3.56 0.16
C PHE A 57 -5.02 3.72 -1.32
N VAL A 58 -5.70 2.97 -2.19
CA VAL A 58 -5.56 3.07 -3.64
C VAL A 58 -6.94 3.26 -4.24
N TRP A 59 -7.15 4.34 -4.98
CA TRP A 59 -8.39 4.61 -5.71
C TRP A 59 -8.12 4.76 -7.20
N VAL A 60 -8.53 3.76 -7.95
CA VAL A 60 -8.38 3.70 -9.41
C VAL A 60 -9.58 4.36 -10.06
N LYS A 61 -9.36 5.57 -10.59
CA LYS A 61 -10.39 6.43 -11.20
C LYS A 61 -10.36 6.37 -12.74
N GLU A 62 -9.21 6.05 -13.33
CA GLU A 62 -9.06 5.81 -14.76
C GLU A 62 -8.34 4.47 -15.02
N LYS A 63 -8.48 3.95 -16.23
CA LYS A 63 -7.81 2.71 -16.63
C LYS A 63 -6.29 2.88 -16.57
N THR A 64 -5.60 1.87 -16.06
CA THR A 64 -4.14 1.77 -16.08
C THR A 64 -3.71 0.64 -17.01
N ASP A 65 -2.63 0.86 -17.76
CA ASP A 65 -2.07 -0.13 -18.70
C ASP A 65 -0.94 -0.97 -18.08
N PHE A 66 -0.70 -0.80 -16.77
CA PHE A 66 0.33 -1.50 -16.02
C PHE A 66 -0.20 -1.93 -14.64
N PRO A 67 0.35 -2.98 -14.04
CA PRO A 67 -0.11 -3.46 -12.73
C PRO A 67 0.27 -2.47 -11.62
N LEU A 68 -0.69 -2.20 -10.72
CA LEU A 68 -0.45 -1.45 -9.50
C LEU A 68 0.17 -2.37 -8.46
N THR A 69 1.39 -2.07 -8.03
CA THR A 69 2.14 -2.88 -7.07
C THR A 69 2.30 -2.14 -5.75
N THR A 70 1.76 -2.69 -4.67
CA THR A 70 1.96 -2.20 -3.30
C THR A 70 2.88 -3.15 -2.55
N CYS A 71 3.75 -2.62 -1.69
CA CYS A 71 4.68 -3.44 -0.91
C CYS A 71 4.69 -3.05 0.56
N ILE A 72 4.59 -4.06 1.43
CA ILE A 72 4.82 -3.94 2.87
C ILE A 72 6.03 -4.81 3.23
N THR A 73 7.02 -4.20 3.87
CA THR A 73 8.25 -4.85 4.30
C THR A 73 8.35 -4.84 5.81
N ILE A 74 8.60 -6.00 6.44
CA ILE A 74 9.08 -6.06 7.82
C ILE A 74 10.61 -6.12 7.78
N ALA A 75 11.28 -5.18 8.43
CA ALA A 75 12.74 -5.07 8.46
C ALA A 75 13.33 -5.12 9.88
N SER A 76 12.51 -4.91 10.91
CA SER A 76 12.92 -4.84 12.31
C SER A 76 12.48 -6.06 13.11
N LYS A 77 13.29 -6.46 14.10
CA LYS A 77 12.95 -7.56 15.03
C LYS A 77 11.81 -7.12 15.95
N LYS A 78 10.90 -8.05 16.27
CA LYS A 78 9.74 -7.81 17.16
C LYS A 78 8.83 -6.65 16.69
N THR A 79 8.81 -6.37 15.39
CA THR A 79 7.84 -5.46 14.78
C THR A 79 6.56 -6.23 14.47
N SER A 80 5.42 -5.64 14.83
CA SER A 80 4.08 -6.03 14.38
C SER A 80 3.47 -4.82 13.69
N GLN A 81 2.73 -5.03 12.59
CA GLN A 81 2.04 -3.96 11.87
C GLN A 81 0.53 -4.29 11.82
N ASN A 82 -0.31 -3.34 12.20
CA ASN A 82 -1.77 -3.38 12.11
C ASN A 82 -2.26 -2.61 10.87
N LEU A 83 -2.20 -3.29 9.73
CA LEU A 83 -2.48 -2.72 8.42
C LEU A 83 -3.97 -2.79 8.09
N GLN A 84 -4.58 -1.66 7.74
CA GLN A 84 -5.89 -1.65 7.08
C GLN A 84 -5.72 -1.04 5.70
N ASN A 85 -5.81 -1.88 4.67
CA ASN A 85 -5.62 -1.48 3.28
C ASN A 85 -6.97 -1.36 2.59
N LEU A 86 -7.12 -0.37 1.71
CA LEU A 86 -8.34 -0.14 0.93
C LEU A 86 -8.00 0.09 -0.54
N LEU A 87 -8.56 -0.75 -1.41
CA LEU A 87 -8.53 -0.60 -2.86
C LEU A 87 -9.94 -0.32 -3.37
N ILE A 88 -10.15 0.84 -3.99
CA ILE A 88 -11.40 1.23 -4.66
C ILE A 88 -11.14 1.26 -6.16
N VAL A 89 -12.01 0.63 -6.93
CA VAL A 89 -11.94 0.62 -8.40
C VAL A 89 -13.27 1.14 -8.94
N GLU A 90 -13.22 2.21 -9.73
CA GLU A 90 -14.42 2.75 -10.35
C GLU A 90 -15.09 1.75 -11.29
N ARG A 91 -16.41 1.88 -11.41
CA ARG A 91 -17.23 0.96 -12.21
C ARG A 91 -16.72 0.90 -13.66
N GLY A 92 -16.61 -0.32 -14.19
CA GLY A 92 -16.19 -0.56 -15.58
C GLY A 92 -14.67 -0.56 -15.79
N ILE A 93 -13.88 -0.27 -14.75
CA ILE A 93 -12.42 -0.35 -14.81
C ILE A 93 -11.95 -1.75 -14.44
N LYS A 94 -11.02 -2.29 -15.23
CA LYS A 94 -10.25 -3.49 -14.90
C LYS A 94 -8.82 -3.07 -14.56
N VAL A 95 -8.28 -3.61 -13.47
CA VAL A 95 -6.92 -3.33 -13.00
C VAL A 95 -6.27 -4.60 -12.49
N ILE A 96 -4.95 -4.68 -12.60
CA ILE A 96 -4.15 -5.72 -11.96
C ILE A 96 -3.51 -5.10 -10.72
N ALA A 97 -3.77 -5.69 -9.55
CA ALA A 97 -3.19 -5.27 -8.28
C ALA A 97 -2.24 -6.36 -7.75
N ASN A 98 -0.95 -6.04 -7.64
CA ASN A 98 0.08 -6.88 -7.06
C ASN A 98 0.34 -6.43 -5.62
N VAL A 99 -0.08 -7.22 -4.64
CA VAL A 99 0.16 -6.94 -3.22
C VAL A 99 1.31 -7.80 -2.72
N LEU A 100 2.41 -7.16 -2.34
CA LEU A 100 3.64 -7.85 -1.94
C LEU A 100 3.94 -7.62 -0.46
N CYS A 101 3.98 -8.70 0.32
CA CYS A 101 4.49 -8.68 1.69
C CYS A 101 5.82 -9.41 1.75
N ASN A 102 6.85 -8.80 2.36
CA ASN A 102 8.16 -9.44 2.50
C ASN A 102 8.84 -9.12 3.82
N ALA A 103 9.84 -9.94 4.15
CA ALA A 103 10.79 -9.70 5.22
C ALA A 103 12.14 -9.29 4.64
N ALA A 104 12.75 -8.22 5.14
CA ALA A 104 14.04 -7.73 4.65
C ALA A 104 15.22 -8.62 5.09
N LYS A 105 15.04 -9.44 6.13
CA LYS A 105 16.06 -10.34 6.69
C LYS A 105 15.47 -11.72 6.95
N LYS A 106 16.31 -12.75 6.92
CA LYS A 106 15.98 -14.09 7.42
C LYS A 106 15.65 -14.00 8.92
N LEU A 107 14.70 -14.80 9.40
CA LEU A 107 14.26 -14.87 10.82
C LEU A 107 13.50 -13.64 11.33
N LEU A 108 12.87 -12.87 10.44
CA LEU A 108 11.79 -11.96 10.83
C LEU A 108 10.47 -12.68 10.59
N HIS A 109 9.61 -12.66 11.61
CA HIS A 109 8.26 -13.24 11.57
C HIS A 109 7.28 -12.13 11.93
N GLY A 110 6.26 -11.94 11.09
CA GLY A 110 5.06 -11.18 11.45
C GLY A 110 3.97 -12.18 11.82
N THR A 111 3.18 -11.84 12.84
CA THR A 111 1.91 -12.52 13.18
C THR A 111 0.76 -11.72 12.61
#